data_AF-A0A376MNS6-F1
#
_entry.id   AF-A0A376MNS6-F1
#
_cell.length_a   1.000
_cell.length_b   1.000
_cell.length_c   1.000
_cell.angle_alpha   90.00
_cell.angle_beta   90.00
_cell.angle_gamma   90.00
#
_symmetry.space_group_name_H-M   'P 1'
#
loop_
_entity.id
_entity.type
_entity.pdbx_description
1 polymer ?
#
loop_
_entity_poly.entity_id
_entity_poly.type
_entity_poly.pdbx_seq_one_letter_code
_entity_poly.pdbx_strand_id
1 'polypeptide(L)' 'MVALLGPSGSGKSTLLRHLSGLITGDKSAGSHIELLGRTVQREGRLARDIRKKPRQHRLHLPTIQPGESPERTGERG' A
#
# COMPACT_ATOMS: atom_id res chain seq x y z
N MET A 1 8.89 19.86 -2.00
CA MET A 1 9.49 18.50 -1.94
C MET A 1 10.38 18.41 -0.71
N VAL A 2 10.47 17.25 -0.04
CA VAL A 2 11.32 17.05 1.15
C VAL A 2 12.30 15.91 0.88
N ALA A 3 13.56 16.07 1.30
CA ALA A 3 14.59 15.06 1.18
C ALA A 3 15.15 14.69 2.56
N LEU A 4 15.45 13.39 2.77
CA LEU A 4 16.07 12.87 3.99
C LEU A 4 17.55 12.56 3.72
N LEU A 5 18.46 13.39 4.23
CA LEU A 5 19.90 13.25 4.04
C LEU A 5 20.60 12.89 5.36
N GLY A 6 21.78 12.26 5.25
CA GLY A 6 22.65 11.98 6.39
C GLY A 6 23.74 10.96 6.06
N PRO A 7 24.79 10.82 6.89
CA PRO A 7 25.87 9.84 6.71
C PRO A 7 25.36 8.39 6.65
N SER A 8 26.21 7.46 6.21
CA SER A 8 25.92 6.03 6.34
C SER A 8 25.70 5.67 7.81
N GLY A 9 24.74 4.78 8.11
CA GLY A 9 24.42 4.39 9.48
C GLY A 9 23.52 5.35 10.27
N SER A 10 23.18 6.54 9.74
CA SER A 10 22.35 7.54 10.45
C SER A 10 20.88 7.16 10.67
N GLY A 11 20.47 5.93 10.29
CA GLY A 11 19.12 5.43 10.52
C GLY A 11 18.07 5.77 9.45
N LYS A 12 18.42 6.36 8.29
CA LYS A 12 17.46 6.70 7.21
C LYS A 12 16.58 5.51 6.79
N SER A 13 17.20 4.38 6.49
CA SER A 13 16.47 3.15 6.11
C SER A 13 15.65 2.60 7.28
N THR A 14 16.09 2.81 8.52
CA THR A 14 15.32 2.44 9.72
C THR A 14 14.08 3.31 9.85
N LEU A 15 14.19 4.63 9.66
CA LEU A 15 13.05 5.54 9.64
C LEU A 15 12.04 5.16 8.55
N LEU A 16 12.49 4.86 7.33
CA LEU A 16 11.61 4.39 6.26
C LEU A 16 10.92 3.06 6.59
N ARG A 17 11.58 2.17 7.32
CA ARG A 17 10.96 0.93 7.84
C ARG A 17 9.90 1.20 8.91
N HIS A 18 10.10 2.19 9.78
CA HIS A 18 9.06 2.62 10.73
C HIS A 18 7.83 3.20 10.01
N LEU A 19 8.07 4.09 9.03
CA LEU A 19 7.02 4.74 8.23
C LEU A 19 6.20 3.73 7.42
N SER A 20 6.84 2.68 6.88
CA SER A 20 6.16 1.59 6.16
C SER A 20 5.51 0.55 7.06
N GLY A 21 5.64 0.67 8.39
CA GLY A 21 5.10 -0.31 9.34
C GLY A 21 5.83 -1.66 9.31
N LEU A 22 7.07 -1.70 8.82
CA LEU A 22 7.94 -2.88 8.85
C LEU A 22 8.61 -3.08 10.21
N ILE A 23 8.84 -2.00 10.97
CA ILE A 23 9.38 -2.00 12.33
C ILE A 23 8.49 -1.14 13.23
N THR A 24 8.29 -1.57 14.47
CA THR A 24 7.56 -0.80 15.49
C THR A 24 8.50 0.08 16.31
N GLY A 25 8.07 1.31 16.61
CA GLY A 25 8.75 2.22 17.52
C GLY A 25 8.56 1.84 18.99
N ASP A 26 9.03 2.72 19.86
CA ASP A 26 8.97 2.51 21.31
C ASP A 26 7.55 2.59 21.86
N LYS A 27 7.33 1.87 22.96
CA LYS A 27 6.05 1.78 23.68
C LYS A 27 5.76 3.02 24.55
N SER A 28 6.39 4.16 24.24
CA SER A 28 6.17 5.40 24.99
C SER A 28 4.74 5.90 24.78
N ALA A 29 4.09 6.35 25.86
CA ALA A 29 2.74 6.89 25.81
C ALA A 29 2.70 8.11 24.87
N GLY A 30 1.72 8.11 23.95
CA GLY A 30 1.57 9.17 22.94
C GLY A 30 2.44 9.03 21.69
N SER A 31 3.37 8.06 21.63
CA SER A 31 4.14 7.79 20.40
C SER A 31 3.21 7.30 19.29
N HIS A 32 3.31 7.88 18.09
CA HIS A 32 2.52 7.43 16.94
C HIS A 32 3.18 7.82 15.62
N ILE A 33 2.78 7.12 14.56
CA ILE A 33 3.11 7.45 13.17
C ILE A 33 1.81 7.45 12.38
N GLU A 34 1.57 8.53 11.65
CA GLU A 34 0.39 8.72 10.79
C GLU A 34 0.83 9.05 9.36
N LEU A 35 0.23 8.38 8.39
CA LEU A 35 0.44 8.62 6.96
C LEU A 35 -0.91 8.82 6.29
N LEU A 36 -1.07 9.94 5.57
CA LEU A 36 -2.28 10.24 4.79
C LEU A 36 -3.58 10.15 5.62
N GLY A 37 -3.57 10.65 6.87
CA GLY A 37 -4.76 10.58 7.73
C GLY A 37 -4.96 9.23 8.43
N ARG A 38 -4.04 8.27 8.27
CA ARG A 38 -4.18 6.90 8.78
C ARG A 38 -3.06 6.55 9.74
N THR A 39 -3.42 6.03 10.90
CA THR A 39 -2.43 5.51 11.85
C THR A 39 -1.70 4.31 11.26
N VAL A 40 -0.37 4.38 11.23
CA VAL A 40 0.51 3.25 10.91
C VAL A 40 0.84 2.46 12.15
N GLN A 41 1.16 3.17 13.24
CA GLN A 41 1.42 2.58 14.55
C GLN A 41 1.20 3.60 15.68
N ARG A 42 0.90 3.09 16.88
CA ARG A 42 0.78 3.86 18.13
C ARG A 42 1.34 3.05 19.30
N GLU A 43 2.10 3.68 20.19
CA GLU A 43 2.66 3.05 21.39
C GLU A 43 3.37 1.72 21.09
N GLY A 44 4.18 1.71 20.03
CA GLY A 44 4.91 0.52 19.58
C GLY A 44 4.05 -0.63 19.04
N ARG A 45 2.80 -0.37 18.65
CA ARG A 45 1.89 -1.36 18.05
C ARG A 45 1.45 -0.91 16.65
N LEU A 46 1.52 -1.81 15.67
CA LEU A 46 1.00 -1.55 14.33
C LEU A 46 -0.53 -1.42 14.34
N ALA A 47 -1.05 -0.51 13.51
CA ALA A 47 -2.48 -0.45 13.24
C ALA A 47 -2.96 -1.74 12.56
N ARG A 48 -4.15 -2.22 12.93
CA ARG A 48 -4.66 -3.54 12.51
C ARG A 48 -4.88 -3.66 11.00
N ASP A 49 -5.03 -2.53 10.32
CA ASP A 49 -5.39 -2.43 8.92
C ASP A 49 -4.24 -1.94 8.02
N ILE A 50 -3.06 -1.65 8.57
CA ILE A 50 -1.94 -1.08 7.82
C ILE A 50 -1.43 -1.99 6.68
N ARG A 51 -1.65 -3.30 6.81
CA ARG A 51 -1.28 -4.31 5.80
C ARG A 51 -2.45 -4.84 5.00
N LYS A 52 -3.67 -4.29 5.20
CA LYS A 52 -4.79 -4.64 4.33
C LYS A 52 -4.42 -4.17 2.94
N LYS A 53 -4.14 -5.12 2.05
CA LYS A 53 -4.11 -4.83 0.63
C LYS A 53 -5.47 -4.19 0.33
N PRO A 54 -5.54 -2.96 -0.23
CA PRO A 54 -6.79 -2.53 -0.83
C PRO A 54 -7.17 -3.68 -1.75
N ARG A 55 -8.39 -4.22 -1.58
CA ARG A 55 -8.89 -5.28 -2.44
C ARG A 55 -8.63 -4.79 -3.85
N GLN A 56 -7.67 -5.41 -4.55
CA GLN A 56 -7.34 -5.01 -5.90
C GLN A 56 -8.67 -4.99 -6.63
N HIS A 57 -8.95 -3.86 -7.29
CA HIS A 57 -9.89 -3.83 -8.39
C HIS A 57 -9.62 -5.11 -9.17
N ARG A 58 -10.52 -6.09 -9.03
CA ARG A 58 -10.48 -7.31 -9.80
C ARG A 58 -10.60 -6.77 -11.20
N LEU A 59 -9.47 -6.71 -11.92
CA LEU A 59 -9.47 -6.47 -13.35
C LEU A 59 -10.48 -7.48 -13.87
N HIS A 60 -11.64 -6.97 -14.27
CA HIS A 60 -12.67 -7.77 -14.89
C HIS A 60 -12.08 -8.06 -16.26
N LEU A 61 -11.20 -9.07 -16.31
CA LEU A 61 -10.82 -9.67 -17.56
C LEU A 61 -12.12 -10.26 -18.08
N PRO A 62 -12.66 -9.76 -19.21
CA PRO A 62 -13.80 -10.44 -19.83
C PRO A 62 -13.34 -11.87 -20.06
N THR A 63 -14.07 -12.82 -19.46
CA THR A 63 -13.81 -14.23 -19.70
C THR A 63 -14.30 -14.46 -21.12
N ILE A 64 -13.39 -14.58 -22.08
CA ILE A 64 -13.75 -15.09 -23.41
C ILE A 64 -14.04 -16.57 -23.18
N GLN A 65 -15.33 -16.92 -23.19
CA GLN A 65 -15.76 -18.30 -23.06
C GLN A 65 -15.26 -19.07 -24.29
N PRO A 66 -14.56 -20.21 -24.13
CA PRO A 66 -14.12 -21.00 -25.27
C PRO A 66 -15.35 -21.49 -26.04
N GLY A 67 -15.60 -20.89 -27.21
CA GLY A 67 -16.75 -21.17 -28.06
C GLY A 67 -17.58 -19.94 -28.47
N GLU A 68 -17.38 -18.76 -27.88
CA GLU A 68 -17.98 -17.53 -28.37
C GLU A 68 -17.12 -16.93 -29.49
N SER A 69 -17.56 -17.16 -30.74
CA SER A 69 -17.06 -16.42 -31.89
C SER A 69 -17.39 -14.93 -31.70
N PRO A 70 -16.45 -14.00 -31.96
CA PRO A 70 -16.76 -12.59 -31.94
C PRO A 70 -17.89 -12.35 -32.94
N GLU A 71 -19.00 -11.78 -32.48
CA GLU A 71 -20.10 -11.40 -33.36
C GLU A 71 -19.52 -10.59 -34.52
N ARG A 72 -19.72 -11.10 -35.74
CA ARG A 72 -19.43 -10.38 -36.97
C ARG A 72 -20.35 -9.15 -36.94
N THR A 73 -19.82 -8.02 -36.50
CA THR A 73 -20.45 -6.71 -36.72
C THR A 73 -20.77 -6.63 -38.20
N GLY A 74 -22.06 -6.70 -38.50
CA GLY A 74 -22.57 -6.58 -39.85
C GLY A 74 -22.34 -5.17 -40.33
N GLU A 75 -21.29 -4.97 -41.11
CA GLU A 75 -21.26 -3.90 -42.10
C GLU A 75 -21.82 -4.47 -43.40
N ARG A 76 -23.14 -4.32 -43.54
CA ARG A 76 -23.81 -4.16 -44.83
C ARG A 76 -24.63 -2.89 -44.74
N GLY A 77 -24.18 -1.87 -45.46
CA GLY A 77 -24.78 -0.54 -45.56
C GLY A 77 -23.76 0.41 -46.14
#